data_AF-A0A2E3K355-F1
#
_entry.id   AF-A0A2E3K355-F1
#
_cell.length_a   1.000
_cell.length_b   1.000
_cell.length_c   1.000
_cell.angle_alpha   90.00
_cell.angle_beta   90.00
_cell.angle_gamma   90.00
#
_symmetry.space_group_name_H-M   'P 1'
#
loop_
_entity.id
_entity.type
_entity.pdbx_description
1 polymer ?
#
loop_
_entity_poly.entity_id
_entity_poly.type
_entity_poly.pdbx_seq_one_letter_code
_entity_poly.pdbx_strand_id
1 'polypeptide(L)'
;MPIETKILIVDLDGTLVKTDMLYETFWSAFSLNWKILLKAVCSSLSGTVCLKNFLYKYSDIDVKTLPYSQCVLKYIKSQRSEFKKIILVTGSNEAIAKRISNHLRLFDGVHGSKGKLNLKGKNKAKFLNDKYGINNYDYLGNSNSDLHIWKTCNKAITHNASKTLRRKCETINKNYQHLQSASFYRSTFGYIKAIRPHQWLKNLLVFLPILAAHQLSIQQFSSNAVAFISFCLVASSVYICNDLLDLKADRKHPRKRYRPFATGTTTICGGMILSTLMLIFSLTVSFIYSWDLLIIILIYYLSSSLYSMLFKRKIIIDIITLAFLYTLRIIAGGVSADIKISLWLFAFSIFIFLSLAAVKRQAELVDLKRRKELHTEGRGYKVKDLTLITIVAIGSGFISVLVLALYVLSPEVLLLYQTPWALGGVCCILFYWLMRMIYIAHRGRMHDDPIIYAAQDWTSRYAILAIGALVFAATKL
;
A
#
# COMPACT_ATOMS: atom_id res chain seq x y z
N MET A 1 21.16 -47.90 15.33
CA MET A 1 21.47 -47.58 13.92
C MET A 1 22.28 -46.30 13.91
N PRO A 2 23.47 -46.25 13.28
CA PRO A 2 24.22 -45.00 13.25
C PRO A 2 23.39 -43.96 12.50
N ILE A 3 23.19 -42.82 13.13
CA ILE A 3 22.54 -41.66 12.52
C ILE A 3 23.48 -41.23 11.38
N GLU A 4 23.20 -41.64 10.14
CA GLU A 4 23.82 -41.02 8.97
C GLU A 4 23.53 -39.53 9.09
N THR A 5 24.55 -38.76 9.47
CA THR A 5 24.39 -37.33 9.76
C THR A 5 24.13 -36.61 8.44
N LYS A 6 22.85 -36.35 8.14
CA LYS A 6 22.39 -35.81 6.85
C LYS A 6 22.75 -34.34 6.69
N ILE A 7 22.77 -33.87 5.44
CA ILE A 7 22.91 -32.45 5.10
C ILE A 7 21.51 -31.89 4.83
N LEU A 8 21.12 -30.79 5.48
CA LEU A 8 19.90 -30.08 5.15
C LEU A 8 20.20 -28.90 4.23
N ILE A 9 19.57 -28.88 3.06
CA ILE A 9 19.61 -27.73 2.15
C ILE A 9 18.30 -26.96 2.26
N VAL A 10 18.42 -25.65 2.45
CA VAL A 10 17.29 -24.74 2.60
C VAL A 10 17.27 -23.75 1.46
N ASP A 11 16.14 -23.63 0.78
CA ASP A 11 15.91 -22.56 -0.19
C ASP A 11 15.57 -21.22 0.50
N LEU A 12 15.82 -20.12 -0.20
CA LEU A 12 15.58 -18.78 0.34
C LEU A 12 14.19 -18.24 -0.01
N ASP A 13 13.90 -18.10 -1.30
CA ASP A 13 12.79 -17.30 -1.83
C ASP A 13 11.44 -18.01 -1.65
N GLY A 14 10.55 -17.42 -0.85
CA GLY A 14 9.27 -18.01 -0.45
C GLY A 14 9.38 -19.27 0.42
N THR A 15 10.58 -19.63 0.89
CA THR A 15 10.86 -20.75 1.79
C THR A 15 11.34 -20.19 3.14
N LEU A 16 12.62 -19.78 3.26
CA LEU A 16 13.15 -19.14 4.46
C LEU A 16 12.62 -17.71 4.62
N VAL A 17 12.62 -16.94 3.54
CA VAL A 17 12.01 -15.62 3.45
C VAL A 17 10.68 -15.78 2.74
N LYS A 18 9.61 -15.16 3.26
CA LYS A 18 8.25 -15.30 2.72
C LYS A 18 8.06 -14.66 1.34
N THR A 19 8.89 -13.69 1.02
CA THR A 19 8.91 -12.93 -0.24
C THR A 19 10.02 -13.43 -1.17
N ASP A 20 10.10 -12.85 -2.37
CA ASP A 20 11.12 -13.14 -3.37
C ASP A 20 12.09 -11.96 -3.46
N MET A 21 13.38 -12.26 -3.27
CA MET A 21 14.46 -11.29 -3.17
C MET A 21 14.70 -10.49 -4.45
N LEU A 22 14.30 -10.99 -5.62
CA LEU A 22 14.38 -10.22 -6.87
C LEU A 22 13.45 -9.01 -6.79
N TYR A 23 12.22 -9.19 -6.32
CA TYR A 23 11.27 -8.10 -6.21
C TYR A 23 11.55 -7.19 -5.02
N GLU A 24 12.06 -7.74 -3.90
CA GLU A 24 12.56 -6.94 -2.78
C GLU A 24 13.65 -5.96 -3.22
N THR A 25 14.66 -6.47 -3.93
CA THR A 25 15.77 -5.64 -4.42
C THR A 25 15.32 -4.66 -5.49
N PHE A 26 14.41 -5.06 -6.38
CA PHE A 26 13.79 -4.16 -7.35
C PHE A 26 13.11 -2.95 -6.69
N TRP A 27 12.18 -3.19 -5.76
CA TRP A 27 11.43 -2.10 -5.13
C TRP A 27 12.29 -1.26 -4.19
N SER A 28 13.25 -1.88 -3.50
CA SER A 28 14.24 -1.14 -2.72
C SER A 28 15.06 -0.21 -3.61
N ALA A 29 15.58 -0.69 -4.74
CA ALA A 29 16.34 0.14 -5.67
C ALA A 29 15.47 1.24 -6.28
N PHE A 30 14.25 0.91 -6.71
CA PHE A 30 13.30 1.87 -7.28
C PHE A 30 12.91 2.97 -6.28
N SER A 31 12.77 2.64 -4.99
CA SER A 31 12.47 3.62 -3.93
C SER A 31 13.59 4.64 -3.71
N LEU A 32 14.84 4.26 -4.00
CA LEU A 32 16.02 5.13 -3.89
C LEU A 32 16.20 5.99 -5.15
N ASN A 33 15.98 5.40 -6.33
CA ASN A 33 16.10 6.12 -7.60
C ASN A 33 15.19 5.52 -8.67
N TRP A 34 14.17 6.27 -9.07
CA TRP A 34 13.19 5.86 -10.08
C TRP A 34 13.81 5.60 -11.46
N LYS A 35 14.95 6.24 -11.80
CA LYS A 35 15.66 6.04 -13.08
C LYS A 35 16.26 4.64 -13.23
N ILE A 36 16.32 3.86 -12.14
CA ILE A 36 16.82 2.48 -12.15
C ILE A 36 15.93 1.58 -12.99
N LEU A 37 14.65 1.90 -13.18
CA LEU A 37 13.72 1.12 -14.01
C LEU A 37 14.29 0.85 -15.41
N LEU A 38 14.71 1.90 -16.12
CA LEU A 38 15.24 1.79 -17.48
C LEU A 38 16.52 0.93 -17.52
N LYS A 39 17.42 1.16 -16.56
CA LYS A 39 18.68 0.40 -16.46
C LYS A 39 18.45 -1.06 -16.06
N ALA A 40 17.43 -1.35 -15.26
CA ALA A 40 17.03 -2.70 -14.91
C ALA A 40 16.48 -3.45 -16.13
N VAL A 41 15.69 -2.79 -16.98
CA VAL A 41 15.23 -3.35 -18.26
C VAL A 41 16.42 -3.69 -19.16
N CYS A 42 17.36 -2.77 -19.37
CA CYS A 42 18.58 -3.05 -20.15
C CYS A 42 19.38 -4.22 -19.57
N SER A 43 19.54 -4.26 -18.23
CA SER A 43 20.27 -5.35 -17.55
C SER A 43 19.57 -6.70 -17.66
N SER A 44 18.23 -6.71 -17.77
CA SER A 44 17.44 -7.92 -17.97
C SER A 44 17.68 -8.55 -19.33
N LEU A 45 17.92 -7.73 -20.37
CA LEU A 45 18.27 -8.21 -21.72
C LEU A 45 19.63 -8.94 -21.71
N SER A 46 20.55 -8.53 -20.83
CA SER A 46 21.84 -9.20 -20.63
C SER A 46 21.77 -10.46 -19.75
N GLY A 47 20.57 -10.87 -19.31
CA GLY A 47 20.32 -12.11 -18.58
C GLY A 47 20.01 -11.94 -17.09
N THR A 48 19.35 -12.96 -16.53
CA THR A 48 18.77 -12.91 -15.16
C THR A 48 19.79 -12.73 -14.04
N VAL A 49 21.02 -13.22 -14.19
CA VAL A 49 22.08 -13.03 -13.17
C VAL A 49 22.62 -11.60 -13.20
N CYS A 50 22.74 -11.01 -14.39
CA CYS A 50 23.12 -9.60 -14.55
C CYS A 50 22.12 -8.70 -13.84
N LEU A 51 20.81 -8.92 -14.08
CA LEU A 51 19.74 -8.20 -13.39
C LEU A 51 19.84 -8.31 -11.86
N LYS A 52 20.04 -9.51 -11.31
CA LYS A 52 20.17 -9.73 -9.86
C LYS A 52 21.36 -8.97 -9.26
N ASN A 53 22.51 -8.98 -9.95
CA ASN A 53 23.71 -8.27 -9.51
C ASN A 53 23.52 -6.75 -9.59
N PHE A 54 22.89 -6.27 -10.67
CA PHE A 54 22.55 -4.87 -10.84
C PHE A 54 21.61 -4.38 -9.73
N LEU A 55 20.50 -5.09 -9.48
CA LEU A 55 19.55 -4.72 -8.42
C LEU A 55 20.17 -4.79 -7.03
N TYR A 56 21.02 -5.78 -6.75
CA TYR A 56 21.76 -5.83 -5.48
C TYR A 56 22.64 -4.58 -5.28
N LYS A 57 23.36 -4.14 -6.31
CA LYS A 57 24.27 -2.99 -6.22
C LYS A 57 23.55 -1.68 -5.87
N TYR A 58 22.30 -1.53 -6.30
CA TYR A 58 21.52 -0.30 -6.12
C TYR A 58 20.38 -0.41 -5.09
N SER A 59 20.30 -1.50 -4.34
CA SER A 59 19.29 -1.70 -3.30
C SER A 59 19.88 -1.59 -1.90
N ASP A 60 19.04 -1.18 -0.95
CA ASP A 60 19.38 -1.07 0.47
C ASP A 60 18.44 -1.97 1.30
N ILE A 61 18.65 -3.27 1.15
CA ILE A 61 17.90 -4.30 1.88
C ILE A 61 18.38 -4.38 3.34
N ASP A 62 17.44 -4.19 4.27
CA ASP A 62 17.63 -4.46 5.69
C ASP A 62 17.23 -5.90 6.03
N VAL A 63 18.23 -6.78 6.05
CA VAL A 63 18.05 -8.22 6.30
C VAL A 63 17.37 -8.51 7.64
N LYS A 64 17.51 -7.63 8.66
CA LYS A 64 16.91 -7.84 9.98
C LYS A 64 15.38 -7.78 9.95
N THR A 65 14.82 -7.08 8.98
CA THR A 65 13.38 -6.81 8.89
C THR A 65 12.66 -7.70 7.89
N LEU A 66 13.39 -8.55 7.15
CA LEU A 66 12.79 -9.43 6.16
C LEU A 66 11.72 -10.35 6.78
N PRO A 67 10.64 -10.67 6.05
CA PRO A 67 9.55 -11.47 6.57
C PRO A 67 9.97 -12.94 6.60
N TYR A 68 10.76 -13.35 7.60
CA TYR A 68 11.21 -14.73 7.75
C TYR A 68 10.06 -15.67 8.14
N SER A 69 10.12 -16.91 7.63
CA SER A 69 9.19 -17.96 8.04
C SER A 69 9.57 -18.50 9.41
N GLN A 70 8.77 -18.16 10.43
CA GLN A 70 8.98 -18.66 11.79
C GLN A 70 8.86 -20.19 11.89
N CYS A 71 8.06 -20.81 11.02
CA CYS A 71 7.95 -22.27 10.93
C CYS A 71 9.28 -22.89 10.49
N VAL A 72 9.89 -22.36 9.43
CA VAL A 72 11.20 -22.84 8.93
C VAL A 72 12.31 -22.58 9.94
N LEU A 73 12.34 -21.39 10.57
CA LEU A 73 13.34 -21.08 11.58
C LEU A 73 13.23 -22.02 12.79
N LYS A 74 12.02 -22.34 13.25
CA LYS A 74 11.80 -23.30 14.34
C LYS A 74 12.24 -24.71 13.94
N TYR A 75 11.89 -25.15 12.73
CA TYR A 75 12.29 -26.45 12.18
C TYR A 75 13.82 -26.63 12.12
N ILE A 76 14.54 -25.63 11.60
CA ILE A 76 16.00 -25.63 11.52
C ILE A 76 16.63 -25.72 12.92
N LYS A 77 16.08 -24.98 13.88
CA LYS A 77 16.57 -24.98 15.26
C LYS A 77 16.30 -26.31 15.98
N SER A 78 15.11 -26.88 15.82
CA SER A 78 14.74 -28.14 16.49
C SER A 78 15.51 -29.34 15.96
N GLN A 79 15.86 -29.35 14.67
CA GLN A 79 16.58 -30.47 14.05
C GLN A 79 18.09 -30.21 13.89
N ARG A 80 18.64 -29.19 14.56
CA ARG A 80 20.05 -28.83 14.39
C ARG A 80 21.00 -29.98 14.75
N SER A 81 20.67 -30.80 15.75
CA SER A 81 21.46 -31.96 16.16
C SER A 81 21.36 -33.15 15.21
N GLU A 82 20.33 -33.21 14.36
CA GLU A 82 20.13 -34.29 13.38
C GLU A 82 21.00 -34.11 12.12
N PHE A 83 21.39 -32.87 11.81
CA PHE A 83 22.12 -32.55 10.59
C PHE A 83 23.59 -32.20 10.88
N LYS A 84 24.51 -32.80 10.09
CA LYS A 84 25.94 -32.45 10.14
C LYS A 84 26.18 -31.01 9.68
N LYS A 85 25.43 -30.60 8.66
CA LYS A 85 25.53 -29.30 8.01
C LYS A 85 24.15 -28.83 7.55
N ILE A 86 23.90 -27.55 7.69
CA ILE A 86 22.72 -26.86 7.17
C ILE A 86 23.20 -25.79 6.19
N ILE A 87 22.81 -25.91 4.93
CA ILE A 87 23.33 -25.09 3.83
C ILE A 87 22.19 -24.27 3.23
N LEU A 88 22.41 -22.97 3.08
CA LEU A 88 21.49 -22.08 2.35
C LEU A 88 21.83 -22.10 0.85
N VAL A 89 20.91 -22.56 0.00
CA VAL A 89 21.13 -22.60 -1.46
C VAL A 89 19.99 -21.91 -2.21
N THR A 90 20.29 -20.78 -2.85
CA THR A 90 19.27 -19.93 -3.47
C THR A 90 19.56 -19.59 -4.93
N GLY A 91 18.50 -19.32 -5.68
CA GLY A 91 18.60 -18.67 -6.97
C GLY A 91 18.88 -17.16 -6.87
N SER A 92 18.71 -16.51 -5.72
CA SER A 92 19.01 -15.08 -5.55
C SER A 92 20.52 -14.80 -5.56
N ASN A 93 20.89 -13.52 -5.54
CA ASN A 93 22.29 -13.09 -5.48
C ASN A 93 22.99 -13.64 -4.21
N GLU A 94 24.19 -14.20 -4.38
CA GLU A 94 24.95 -14.84 -3.29
C GLU A 94 25.33 -13.87 -2.16
N ALA A 95 25.64 -12.61 -2.47
CA ALA A 95 26.03 -11.64 -1.45
C ALA A 95 24.87 -11.33 -0.48
N ILE A 96 23.64 -11.26 -0.98
CA ILE A 96 22.45 -11.11 -0.13
C ILE A 96 22.25 -12.36 0.74
N ALA A 97 22.36 -13.55 0.15
CA ALA A 97 22.23 -14.80 0.87
C ALA A 97 23.26 -14.90 2.02
N LYS A 98 24.51 -14.47 1.78
CA LYS A 98 25.56 -14.40 2.81
C LYS A 98 25.21 -13.43 3.92
N ARG A 99 24.70 -12.24 3.61
CA ARG A 99 24.24 -11.26 4.62
C ARG A 99 23.10 -11.84 5.49
N ILE A 100 22.15 -12.56 4.88
CA ILE A 100 21.05 -13.22 5.60
C ILE A 100 21.58 -14.34 6.49
N SER A 101 22.50 -15.17 5.99
CA SER A 101 23.12 -16.23 6.78
C SER A 101 23.88 -15.69 7.98
N ASN A 102 24.71 -14.65 7.78
CA ASN A 102 25.48 -14.00 8.85
C ASN A 102 24.57 -13.39 9.91
N HIS A 103 23.40 -12.87 9.51
CA HIS A 103 22.41 -12.34 10.43
C HIS A 103 21.76 -13.44 11.27
N LEU A 104 21.32 -14.54 10.64
CA LEU A 104 20.59 -15.61 11.31
C LEU A 104 21.50 -16.55 12.11
N ARG A 105 22.76 -16.73 11.68
CA ARG A 105 23.76 -17.64 12.28
C ARG A 105 23.26 -19.09 12.38
N LEU A 106 22.52 -19.55 11.38
CA LEU A 106 21.93 -20.90 11.32
C LEU A 106 22.54 -21.81 10.25
N PHE A 107 23.39 -21.30 9.36
CA PHE A 107 23.88 -22.03 8.20
C PHE A 107 25.41 -22.16 8.23
N ASP A 108 25.90 -23.35 7.89
CA ASP A 108 27.32 -23.71 7.80
C ASP A 108 27.92 -23.38 6.42
N GLY A 109 27.06 -23.10 5.45
CA GLY A 109 27.46 -22.74 4.09
C GLY A 109 26.35 -22.03 3.34
N VAL A 110 26.75 -21.21 2.37
CA VAL A 110 25.83 -20.41 1.56
C VAL A 110 26.25 -20.45 0.10
N HIS A 111 25.30 -20.74 -0.77
CA HIS A 111 25.47 -20.69 -2.22
C HIS A 111 24.33 -19.93 -2.87
N GLY A 112 24.66 -18.97 -3.71
CA GLY A 112 23.69 -18.20 -4.50
C GLY A 112 24.14 -18.04 -5.95
N SER A 113 23.31 -17.42 -6.77
CA SER A 113 23.70 -17.09 -8.15
C SER A 113 24.90 -16.13 -8.13
N LYS A 114 25.94 -16.47 -8.91
CA LYS A 114 27.22 -15.74 -8.99
C LYS A 114 27.80 -15.83 -10.40
N GLY A 115 28.44 -14.78 -10.87
CA GLY A 115 29.06 -14.73 -12.20
C GLY A 115 28.02 -14.93 -13.30
N LYS A 116 28.20 -15.97 -14.14
CA LYS A 116 27.22 -16.38 -15.17
C LYS A 116 26.27 -17.50 -14.69
N LEU A 117 26.52 -18.08 -13.51
CA LEU A 117 25.75 -19.23 -13.02
C LEU A 117 24.48 -18.79 -12.29
N ASN A 118 23.33 -19.11 -12.86
CA ASN A 118 22.02 -18.97 -12.21
C ASN A 118 21.68 -20.27 -11.47
N LEU A 119 21.73 -20.26 -10.13
CA LEU A 119 21.41 -21.42 -9.29
C LEU A 119 19.89 -21.60 -9.11
N LYS A 120 19.17 -21.84 -10.21
CA LYS A 120 17.72 -22.09 -10.20
C LYS A 120 17.37 -23.34 -11.03
N GLY A 121 16.36 -24.09 -10.59
CA GLY A 121 15.86 -25.26 -11.33
C GLY A 121 16.92 -26.33 -11.57
N LYS A 122 17.07 -26.77 -12.83
CA LYS A 122 18.02 -27.82 -13.23
C LYS A 122 19.47 -27.52 -12.84
N ASN A 123 19.91 -26.26 -12.95
CA ASN A 123 21.26 -25.87 -12.56
C ASN A 123 21.49 -26.01 -11.06
N LYS A 124 20.47 -25.70 -10.24
CA LYS A 124 20.54 -25.90 -8.79
C LYS A 124 20.59 -27.40 -8.47
N ALA A 125 19.76 -28.22 -9.10
CA ALA A 125 19.79 -29.68 -8.91
C ALA A 125 21.15 -30.28 -9.28
N LYS A 126 21.70 -29.92 -10.45
CA LYS A 126 23.04 -30.35 -10.88
C LYS A 126 24.11 -29.97 -9.87
N PHE A 127 24.15 -28.70 -9.46
CA PHE A 127 25.10 -28.23 -8.45
C PHE A 127 25.02 -29.00 -7.12
N LEU A 128 23.81 -29.28 -6.65
CA LEU A 128 23.62 -30.01 -5.39
C LEU A 128 24.08 -31.47 -5.50
N ASN A 129 23.77 -32.12 -6.62
CA ASN A 129 24.17 -33.50 -6.86
C ASN A 129 25.68 -33.62 -7.04
N ASP A 130 26.30 -32.73 -7.81
CA ASP A 130 27.76 -32.71 -8.02
C ASP A 130 28.52 -32.47 -6.69
N LYS A 131 27.95 -31.65 -5.80
CA LYS A 131 28.63 -31.23 -4.56
C LYS A 131 28.39 -32.14 -3.35
N TYR A 132 27.18 -32.67 -3.21
CA TYR A 132 26.77 -33.41 -2.00
C TYR A 132 26.44 -34.88 -2.28
N GLY A 133 26.30 -35.27 -3.56
CA GLY A 133 25.88 -36.61 -3.95
C GLY A 133 24.36 -36.76 -3.99
N ILE A 134 23.89 -37.66 -4.86
CA ILE A 134 22.47 -38.02 -4.98
C ILE A 134 22.04 -38.77 -3.72
N ASN A 135 20.83 -38.50 -3.22
CA ASN A 135 20.24 -39.10 -2.02
C ASN A 135 21.05 -38.92 -0.72
N ASN A 136 21.93 -37.92 -0.67
CA ASN A 136 22.78 -37.66 0.50
C ASN A 136 22.42 -36.35 1.25
N TYR A 137 21.30 -35.73 0.86
CA TYR A 137 20.82 -34.49 1.47
C TYR A 137 19.30 -34.42 1.50
N ASP A 138 18.77 -33.69 2.47
CA ASP A 138 17.36 -33.33 2.58
C ASP A 138 17.17 -31.92 2.00
N TYR A 139 16.08 -31.69 1.27
CA TYR A 139 15.84 -30.41 0.61
C TYR A 139 14.51 -29.77 1.04
N LEU A 140 14.62 -28.57 1.61
CA LEU A 140 13.50 -27.72 2.01
C LEU A 140 13.26 -26.62 0.96
N GLY A 141 12.11 -26.65 0.29
CA GLY A 141 11.75 -25.69 -0.76
C GLY A 141 10.24 -25.49 -0.94
N ASN A 142 9.85 -24.70 -1.94
CA ASN A 142 8.47 -24.26 -2.14
C ASN A 142 8.01 -24.16 -3.60
N SER A 143 8.88 -24.41 -4.58
CA SER A 143 8.65 -24.01 -5.96
C SER A 143 8.58 -25.19 -6.94
N ASN A 144 7.91 -25.00 -8.08
CA ASN A 144 7.94 -26.00 -9.16
C ASN A 144 9.37 -26.24 -9.69
N SER A 145 10.26 -25.24 -9.61
CA SER A 145 11.65 -25.41 -10.00
C SER A 145 12.41 -26.40 -9.11
N ASP A 146 11.92 -26.65 -7.89
CA ASP A 146 12.52 -27.58 -6.95
C ASP A 146 12.18 -29.04 -7.24
N LEU A 147 11.25 -29.34 -8.15
CA LEU A 147 10.89 -30.70 -8.54
C LEU A 147 12.09 -31.50 -9.04
N HIS A 148 13.05 -30.86 -9.71
CA HIS A 148 14.28 -31.51 -10.15
C HIS A 148 15.21 -31.91 -8.99
N ILE A 149 15.11 -31.22 -7.87
CA ILE A 149 15.93 -31.44 -6.67
C ILE A 149 15.26 -32.50 -5.80
N TRP A 150 13.94 -32.42 -5.64
CA TRP A 150 13.16 -33.41 -4.89
C TRP A 150 13.26 -34.83 -5.48
N LYS A 151 13.52 -34.95 -6.79
CA LYS A 151 13.79 -36.23 -7.46
C LYS A 151 15.08 -36.91 -6.97
N THR A 152 16.07 -36.15 -6.53
CA THR A 152 17.43 -36.66 -6.27
C THR A 152 17.88 -36.44 -4.82
N CYS A 153 17.03 -35.89 -3.96
CA CYS A 153 17.29 -35.73 -2.54
C CYS A 153 16.80 -36.93 -1.73
N ASN A 154 17.38 -37.18 -0.55
CA ASN A 154 16.91 -38.21 0.36
C ASN A 154 15.49 -37.93 0.89
N LYS A 155 15.26 -36.72 1.41
CA LYS A 155 13.95 -36.30 1.93
C LYS A 155 13.50 -34.99 1.30
N ALA A 156 12.28 -35.00 0.77
CA ALA A 156 11.67 -33.84 0.17
C ALA A 156 10.79 -33.11 1.19
N ILE A 157 11.22 -31.92 1.62
CA ILE A 157 10.49 -31.11 2.59
C ILE A 157 9.89 -29.91 1.85
N THR A 158 8.56 -29.83 1.86
CA THR A 158 7.85 -28.70 1.26
C THR A 158 7.41 -27.70 2.31
N HIS A 159 7.63 -26.43 2.05
CA HIS A 159 7.02 -25.33 2.79
C HIS A 159 6.27 -24.44 1.81
N ASN A 160 5.09 -23.93 2.17
CA ASN A 160 4.35 -22.98 1.32
C ASN A 160 4.07 -23.49 -0.12
N ALA A 161 4.01 -24.81 -0.31
CA ALA A 161 3.67 -25.43 -1.58
C ALA A 161 2.15 -25.50 -1.75
N SER A 162 1.65 -25.22 -2.96
CA SER A 162 0.24 -25.41 -3.29
C SER A 162 -0.16 -26.89 -3.18
N LYS A 163 -1.45 -27.20 -2.98
CA LYS A 163 -1.94 -28.60 -2.95
C LYS A 163 -1.46 -29.40 -4.16
N THR A 164 -1.47 -28.79 -5.34
CA THR A 164 -0.98 -29.40 -6.59
C THR A 164 0.52 -29.70 -6.54
N LEU A 165 1.34 -28.76 -6.04
CA LEU A 165 2.78 -28.97 -5.93
C LEU A 165 3.13 -30.03 -4.89
N ARG A 166 2.40 -30.07 -3.77
CA ARG A 166 2.55 -31.09 -2.73
C ARG A 166 2.31 -32.50 -3.29
N ARG A 167 1.21 -32.70 -4.02
CA ARG A 167 0.91 -33.97 -4.69
C ARG A 167 2.02 -34.38 -5.66
N LYS A 168 2.51 -33.45 -6.49
CA LYS A 168 3.64 -33.71 -7.40
C LYS A 168 4.91 -34.11 -6.65
N CYS A 169 5.20 -33.47 -5.53
CA CYS A 169 6.35 -33.78 -4.69
C CYS A 169 6.25 -35.18 -4.07
N GLU A 170 5.08 -35.52 -3.54
CA GLU A 170 4.78 -36.83 -2.95
C GLU A 170 4.91 -37.97 -3.97
N THR A 171 4.45 -37.75 -5.21
CA THR A 171 4.63 -38.75 -6.29
C THR A 171 6.09 -38.96 -6.69
N ILE A 172 6.93 -37.95 -6.49
CA ILE A 172 8.33 -37.95 -6.93
C ILE A 172 9.27 -38.51 -5.86
N ASN A 173 8.97 -38.29 -4.57
CA ASN A 173 9.81 -38.69 -3.47
C ASN A 173 8.94 -39.28 -2.35
N LYS A 174 9.12 -40.58 -2.08
CA LYS A 174 8.37 -41.31 -1.04
C LYS A 174 8.67 -40.80 0.37
N ASN A 175 9.86 -40.24 0.61
CA ASN A 175 10.24 -39.64 1.89
C ASN A 175 9.89 -38.14 1.88
N TYR A 176 8.59 -37.87 1.98
CA TYR A 176 8.01 -36.54 1.87
C TYR A 176 7.56 -36.00 3.23
N GLN A 177 7.82 -34.71 3.48
CA GLN A 177 7.28 -33.98 4.61
C GLN A 177 6.74 -32.62 4.18
N HIS A 178 5.58 -32.22 4.73
CA HIS A 178 5.07 -30.87 4.59
C HIS A 178 5.20 -30.09 5.90
N LEU A 179 5.85 -28.93 5.85
CA LEU A 179 5.89 -27.99 6.97
C LEU A 179 4.70 -27.05 6.91
N GLN A 180 3.67 -27.38 7.70
CA GLN A 180 2.47 -26.59 7.82
C GLN A 180 2.74 -25.29 8.59
N SER A 181 2.27 -24.17 8.04
CA SER A 181 2.34 -22.87 8.72
C SER A 181 0.94 -22.33 8.89
N ALA A 182 0.55 -22.08 10.15
CA ALA A 182 -0.74 -21.51 10.51
C ALA A 182 -1.01 -20.11 9.89
N SER A 183 0.04 -19.41 9.42
CA SER A 183 -0.05 -18.00 9.02
C SER A 183 0.20 -17.73 7.53
N PHE A 184 0.38 -18.76 6.69
CA PHE A 184 1.05 -18.58 5.39
C PHE A 184 0.22 -18.89 4.13
N TYR A 185 -1.10 -19.02 4.22
CA TYR A 185 -1.88 -19.08 2.97
C TYR A 185 -1.76 -17.73 2.25
N ARG A 186 -1.27 -17.75 1.00
CA ARG A 186 -1.32 -16.62 0.06
C ARG A 186 -2.79 -16.23 -0.09
N SER A 187 -3.22 -15.32 0.77
CA SER A 187 -4.64 -15.08 0.96
C SER A 187 -5.10 -14.08 -0.08
N THR A 188 -6.14 -14.45 -0.84
CA THR A 188 -6.89 -13.52 -1.69
C THR A 188 -7.37 -12.32 -0.88
N PHE A 189 -7.71 -12.54 0.40
CA PHE A 189 -8.05 -11.48 1.35
C PHE A 189 -6.92 -10.46 1.55
N GLY A 190 -5.67 -10.88 1.41
CA GLY A 190 -4.52 -9.99 1.46
C GLY A 190 -4.53 -8.96 0.31
N TYR A 191 -4.97 -9.34 -0.88
CA TYR A 191 -5.12 -8.40 -2.00
C TYR A 191 -6.27 -7.43 -1.76
N ILE A 192 -7.41 -7.90 -1.24
CA ILE A 192 -8.54 -7.04 -0.86
C ILE A 192 -8.09 -6.01 0.19
N LYS A 193 -7.32 -6.44 1.20
CA LYS A 193 -6.74 -5.54 2.20
C LYS A 193 -5.75 -4.54 1.59
N ALA A 194 -5.00 -4.93 0.56
CA ALA A 194 -4.07 -4.06 -0.16
C ALA A 194 -4.77 -3.02 -1.04
N ILE A 195 -5.93 -3.35 -1.62
CA ILE A 195 -6.79 -2.42 -2.40
C ILE A 195 -7.33 -1.29 -1.50
N ARG A 196 -7.55 -1.56 -0.21
CA ARG A 196 -8.11 -0.64 0.80
C ARG A 196 -9.49 -0.06 0.43
N PRO A 197 -10.54 -0.88 0.27
CA PRO A 197 -11.89 -0.40 -0.06
C PRO A 197 -12.44 0.67 0.89
N HIS A 198 -12.08 0.63 2.18
CA HIS A 198 -12.47 1.66 3.16
C HIS A 198 -11.98 3.08 2.78
N GLN A 199 -10.93 3.22 1.97
CA GLN A 199 -10.44 4.51 1.48
C GLN A 199 -11.27 5.06 0.31
N TRP A 200 -12.10 4.22 -0.34
CA TRP A 200 -12.98 4.64 -1.44
C TRP A 200 -14.06 5.61 -0.97
N LEU A 201 -14.35 5.65 0.33
CA LEU A 201 -15.22 6.66 0.95
C LEU A 201 -14.85 8.09 0.53
N LYS A 202 -13.56 8.39 0.38
CA LYS A 202 -13.08 9.71 -0.06
C LYS A 202 -13.51 10.05 -1.49
N ASN A 203 -13.71 9.03 -2.32
CA ASN A 203 -14.12 9.20 -3.71
C ASN A 203 -15.62 9.51 -3.83
N LEU A 204 -16.41 9.36 -2.75
CA LEU A 204 -17.80 9.81 -2.75
C LEU A 204 -17.93 11.33 -2.99
N LEU A 205 -16.86 12.09 -2.79
CA LEU A 205 -16.79 13.51 -3.16
C LEU A 205 -17.06 13.78 -4.65
N VAL A 206 -16.90 12.78 -5.53
CA VAL A 206 -17.28 12.86 -6.95
C VAL A 206 -18.78 13.12 -7.11
N PHE A 207 -19.63 12.70 -6.17
CA PHE A 207 -21.07 12.96 -6.23
C PHE A 207 -21.48 14.32 -5.65
N LEU A 208 -20.56 15.07 -5.04
CA LEU A 208 -20.90 16.35 -4.40
C LEU A 208 -21.49 17.38 -5.38
N PRO A 209 -21.01 17.51 -6.64
CA PRO A 209 -21.56 18.47 -7.61
C PRO A 209 -23.03 18.21 -7.97
N ILE A 210 -23.41 16.95 -8.21
CA ILE A 210 -24.81 16.61 -8.55
C ILE A 210 -25.75 16.86 -7.37
N LEU A 211 -25.27 16.64 -6.14
CA LEU A 211 -26.01 16.94 -4.92
C LEU A 211 -26.19 18.45 -4.73
N ALA A 212 -25.12 19.23 -4.92
CA ALA A 212 -25.16 20.68 -4.80
C ALA A 212 -26.03 21.34 -5.88
N ALA A 213 -26.07 20.77 -7.08
CA ALA A 213 -26.91 21.26 -8.18
C ALA A 213 -28.37 20.75 -8.12
N HIS A 214 -28.70 19.81 -7.21
CA HIS A 214 -29.99 19.11 -7.16
C HIS A 214 -30.36 18.39 -8.46
N GLN A 215 -29.35 17.97 -9.23
CA GLN A 215 -29.54 17.30 -10.51
C GLN A 215 -29.23 15.80 -10.36
N LEU A 216 -30.24 15.05 -9.92
CA LEU A 216 -30.14 13.63 -9.60
C LEU A 216 -30.73 12.72 -10.69
N SER A 217 -30.62 13.12 -11.95
CA SER A 217 -31.07 12.27 -13.06
C SER A 217 -30.26 10.97 -13.11
N ILE A 218 -30.88 9.90 -13.62
CA ILE A 218 -30.21 8.60 -13.79
C ILE A 218 -28.94 8.72 -14.63
N GLN A 219 -28.96 9.60 -15.63
CA GLN A 219 -27.83 9.90 -16.49
C GLN A 219 -26.66 10.46 -15.68
N GLN A 220 -26.87 11.55 -14.94
CA GLN A 220 -25.81 12.20 -14.14
C GLN A 220 -25.27 11.30 -13.03
N PHE A 221 -26.15 10.50 -12.43
CA PHE A 221 -25.72 9.51 -11.46
C PHE A 221 -24.81 8.44 -12.11
N SER A 222 -25.19 7.91 -13.27
CA SER A 222 -24.39 6.94 -14.02
C SER A 222 -23.02 7.51 -14.42
N SER A 223 -22.98 8.77 -14.85
CA SER A 223 -21.78 9.51 -15.20
C SER A 223 -20.80 9.62 -14.02
N ASN A 224 -21.32 10.01 -12.85
CA ASN A 224 -20.51 10.10 -11.64
C ASN A 224 -20.13 8.73 -11.07
N ALA A 225 -20.93 7.68 -11.32
CA ALA A 225 -20.56 6.31 -10.96
C ALA A 225 -19.33 5.83 -11.76
N VAL A 226 -19.24 6.17 -13.06
CA VAL A 226 -18.04 5.89 -13.88
C VAL A 226 -16.82 6.61 -13.30
N ALA A 227 -16.94 7.91 -13.02
CA ALA A 227 -15.87 8.68 -12.41
C ALA A 227 -15.47 8.12 -11.03
N PHE A 228 -16.44 7.76 -10.19
CA PHE A 228 -16.20 7.14 -8.89
C PHE A 228 -15.40 5.83 -9.02
N ILE A 229 -15.79 4.93 -9.93
CA ILE A 229 -15.08 3.67 -10.19
C ILE A 229 -13.66 3.95 -10.66
N SER A 230 -13.45 4.86 -11.60
CA SER A 230 -12.13 5.28 -12.05
C SER A 230 -11.27 5.78 -10.88
N PHE A 231 -11.80 6.67 -10.03
CA PHE A 231 -11.09 7.13 -8.83
C PHE A 231 -10.78 6.02 -7.84
N CYS A 232 -11.67 5.03 -7.67
CA CYS A 232 -11.41 3.87 -6.80
C CYS A 232 -10.26 3.02 -7.33
N LEU A 233 -10.25 2.75 -8.64
CA LEU A 233 -9.22 1.94 -9.30
C LEU A 233 -7.85 2.62 -9.24
N VAL A 234 -7.76 3.89 -9.66
CA VAL A 234 -6.49 4.64 -9.66
C VAL A 234 -5.96 4.86 -8.24
N ALA A 235 -6.83 5.17 -7.27
CA ALA A 235 -6.40 5.33 -5.88
C ALA A 235 -5.85 4.01 -5.31
N SER A 236 -6.50 2.88 -5.60
CA SER A 236 -6.05 1.56 -5.17
C SER A 236 -4.71 1.18 -5.79
N SER A 237 -4.51 1.49 -7.09
CA SER A 237 -3.22 1.31 -7.76
C SER A 237 -2.11 2.10 -7.05
N VAL A 238 -2.34 3.39 -6.78
CA VAL A 238 -1.36 4.21 -6.06
C VAL A 238 -1.09 3.67 -4.64
N TYR A 239 -2.10 3.21 -3.92
CA TYR A 239 -1.91 2.62 -2.59
C TYR A 239 -1.07 1.35 -2.63
N ILE A 240 -1.29 0.46 -3.59
CA ILE A 240 -0.49 -0.76 -3.74
C ILE A 240 0.94 -0.40 -4.10
N CYS A 241 1.15 0.46 -5.10
CA CYS A 241 2.49 0.93 -5.50
C CYS A 241 3.25 1.55 -4.32
N ASN A 242 2.59 2.36 -3.50
CA ASN A 242 3.16 2.95 -2.30
C ASN A 242 3.56 1.90 -1.25
N ASP A 243 2.72 0.90 -1.02
CA ASP A 243 3.05 -0.18 -0.08
C ASP A 243 4.25 -1.02 -0.55
N LEU A 244 4.48 -1.09 -1.86
CA LEU A 244 5.66 -1.74 -2.44
C LEU A 244 6.91 -0.86 -2.35
N LEU A 245 6.80 0.45 -2.55
CA LEU A 245 7.88 1.42 -2.34
C LEU A 245 8.34 1.49 -0.87
N ASP A 246 7.39 1.44 0.05
CA ASP A 246 7.63 1.67 1.48
C ASP A 246 7.91 0.35 2.26
N LEU A 247 8.17 -0.79 1.59
CA LEU A 247 8.37 -2.11 2.24
C LEU A 247 9.32 -2.07 3.45
N LYS A 248 10.47 -1.40 3.32
CA LYS A 248 11.47 -1.28 4.40
C LYS A 248 10.94 -0.47 5.58
N ALA A 249 10.30 0.67 5.32
CA ALA A 249 9.73 1.54 6.35
C ALA A 249 8.53 0.87 7.03
N ASP A 250 7.67 0.24 6.25
CA ASP A 250 6.48 -0.45 6.74
C ASP A 250 6.82 -1.57 7.72
N ARG A 251 7.87 -2.34 7.46
CA ARG A 251 8.32 -3.43 8.35
C ARG A 251 8.84 -2.93 9.70
N LYS A 252 9.38 -1.72 9.77
CA LYS A 252 9.86 -1.10 11.03
C LYS A 252 8.72 -0.46 11.83
N HIS A 253 7.67 -0.02 11.14
CA HIS A 253 6.58 0.72 11.74
C HIS A 253 5.67 -0.17 12.62
N PRO A 254 5.26 0.26 13.84
CA PRO A 254 4.46 -0.53 14.77
C PRO A 254 3.15 -1.10 14.22
N ARG A 255 2.36 -0.28 13.50
CA ARG A 255 1.10 -0.69 12.84
C ARG A 255 1.27 -1.17 11.40
N LYS A 256 2.06 -0.48 10.57
CA LYS A 256 2.19 -0.80 9.13
C LYS A 256 2.96 -2.10 8.86
N ARG A 257 3.69 -2.64 9.84
CA ARG A 257 4.34 -3.96 9.74
C ARG A 257 3.38 -5.10 9.45
N TYR A 258 2.09 -4.93 9.74
CA TYR A 258 1.02 -5.89 9.48
C TYR A 258 0.36 -5.73 8.09
N ARG A 259 0.91 -4.87 7.22
CA ARG A 259 0.47 -4.75 5.83
C ARG A 259 0.77 -6.05 5.06
N PRO A 260 -0.07 -6.42 4.08
CA PRO A 260 0.04 -7.70 3.38
C PRO A 260 1.41 -7.96 2.73
N PHE A 261 1.99 -6.93 2.07
CA PHE A 261 3.29 -7.06 1.42
C PHE A 261 4.47 -7.01 2.41
N ALA A 262 4.37 -6.18 3.46
CA ALA A 262 5.39 -6.09 4.51
C ALA A 262 5.58 -7.42 5.26
N THR A 263 4.47 -8.11 5.56
CA THR A 263 4.44 -9.43 6.24
C THR A 263 4.74 -10.61 5.31
N GLY A 264 4.70 -10.39 3.99
CA GLY A 264 4.82 -11.45 2.99
C GLY A 264 3.61 -12.38 2.89
N THR A 265 2.42 -11.99 3.37
CA THR A 265 1.19 -12.78 3.19
C THR A 265 0.65 -12.72 1.76
N THR A 266 0.99 -11.66 1.03
CA THR A 266 0.72 -11.50 -0.41
C THR A 266 2.03 -11.40 -1.17
N THR A 267 2.02 -11.82 -2.45
CA THR A 267 3.23 -11.77 -3.27
C THR A 267 3.45 -10.36 -3.80
N ILE A 268 4.70 -9.91 -3.79
CA ILE A 268 5.09 -8.60 -4.33
C ILE A 268 4.74 -8.53 -5.84
N CYS A 269 5.09 -9.58 -6.59
CA CYS A 269 4.76 -9.70 -8.02
C CYS A 269 3.25 -9.58 -8.29
N GLY A 270 2.40 -10.23 -7.49
CA GLY A 270 0.95 -10.11 -7.64
C GLY A 270 0.45 -8.70 -7.34
N GLY A 271 1.05 -8.01 -6.35
CA GLY A 271 0.78 -6.60 -6.09
C GLY A 271 1.16 -5.70 -7.26
N MET A 272 2.32 -5.93 -7.88
CA MET A 272 2.75 -5.20 -9.08
C MET A 272 1.75 -5.35 -10.23
N ILE A 273 1.37 -6.60 -10.55
CA ILE A 273 0.42 -6.89 -11.62
C ILE A 273 -0.94 -6.24 -11.33
N LEU A 274 -1.46 -6.41 -10.10
CA LEU A 274 -2.74 -5.84 -9.71
C LEU A 274 -2.73 -4.31 -9.80
N SER A 275 -1.68 -3.65 -9.29
CA SER A 275 -1.52 -2.20 -9.39
C SER A 275 -1.54 -1.72 -10.84
N THR A 276 -0.80 -2.39 -11.73
CA THR A 276 -0.74 -2.04 -13.15
C THR A 276 -2.08 -2.25 -13.85
N LEU A 277 -2.74 -3.39 -13.62
CA LEU A 277 -4.05 -3.68 -14.20
C LEU A 277 -5.11 -2.67 -13.76
N MET A 278 -5.16 -2.30 -12.48
CA MET A 278 -6.09 -1.28 -11.98
C MET A 278 -5.83 0.10 -12.59
N LEU A 279 -4.56 0.46 -12.81
CA LEU A 279 -4.22 1.71 -13.49
C LEU A 279 -4.67 1.70 -14.95
N ILE A 280 -4.30 0.66 -15.70
CA ILE A 280 -4.69 0.51 -17.11
C ILE A 280 -6.21 0.56 -17.23
N PHE A 281 -6.92 -0.23 -16.42
CA PHE A 281 -8.39 -0.27 -16.47
C PHE A 281 -9.01 1.09 -16.12
N SER A 282 -8.51 1.80 -15.11
CA SER A 282 -8.96 3.16 -14.80
C SER A 282 -8.76 4.14 -15.95
N LEU A 283 -7.60 4.09 -16.62
CA LEU A 283 -7.29 4.98 -17.74
C LEU A 283 -8.14 4.64 -18.95
N THR A 284 -8.33 3.36 -19.26
CA THR A 284 -9.19 2.89 -20.37
C THR A 284 -10.64 3.30 -20.15
N VAL A 285 -11.20 3.07 -18.96
CA VAL A 285 -12.58 3.47 -18.64
C VAL A 285 -12.74 5.00 -18.76
N SER A 286 -11.77 5.76 -18.24
CA SER A 286 -11.82 7.22 -18.31
C SER A 286 -11.72 7.73 -19.75
N PHE A 287 -10.82 7.14 -20.56
CA PHE A 287 -10.64 7.49 -21.97
C PHE A 287 -11.88 7.20 -22.81
N ILE A 288 -12.52 6.04 -22.61
CA ILE A 288 -13.74 5.67 -23.33
C ILE A 288 -14.89 6.60 -22.96
N TYR A 289 -14.96 7.05 -21.71
CA TYR A 289 -16.05 7.90 -21.23
C TYR A 289 -15.89 9.37 -21.67
N SER A 290 -14.78 10.02 -21.30
CA SER A 290 -14.50 11.39 -21.74
C SER A 290 -13.02 11.79 -21.62
N TRP A 291 -12.57 12.64 -22.54
CA TRP A 291 -11.20 13.19 -22.52
C TRP A 291 -10.91 13.99 -21.25
N ASP A 292 -11.87 14.76 -20.76
CA ASP A 292 -11.68 15.57 -19.55
C ASP A 292 -11.52 14.70 -18.29
N LEU A 293 -12.30 13.62 -18.17
CA LEU A 293 -12.15 12.68 -17.05
C LEU A 293 -10.78 12.00 -17.08
N LEU A 294 -10.31 11.60 -18.27
CA LEU A 294 -8.96 11.02 -18.43
C LEU A 294 -7.88 11.99 -17.95
N ILE A 295 -7.94 13.26 -18.35
CA ILE A 295 -6.97 14.28 -17.95
C ILE A 295 -6.98 14.44 -16.42
N ILE A 296 -8.15 14.52 -15.80
CA ILE A 296 -8.26 14.66 -14.34
C ILE A 296 -7.69 13.43 -13.61
N ILE A 297 -7.98 12.21 -14.09
CA ILE A 297 -7.44 10.97 -13.52
C ILE A 297 -5.92 10.90 -13.67
N LEU A 298 -5.36 11.35 -14.81
CA LEU A 298 -3.92 11.45 -15.02
C LEU A 298 -3.28 12.46 -14.07
N ILE A 299 -3.84 13.67 -13.95
CA ILE A 299 -3.38 14.69 -13.00
C ILE A 299 -3.43 14.15 -11.57
N TYR A 300 -4.52 13.48 -11.19
CA TYR A 300 -4.68 12.85 -9.89
C TYR A 300 -3.61 11.77 -9.65
N TYR A 301 -3.39 10.87 -10.61
CA TYR A 301 -2.41 9.80 -10.50
C TYR A 301 -0.98 10.35 -10.35
N LEU A 302 -0.60 11.31 -11.20
CA LEU A 302 0.70 11.96 -11.16
C LEU A 302 0.91 12.73 -9.85
N SER A 303 -0.08 13.52 -9.43
CA SER A 303 -0.03 14.28 -8.19
C SER A 303 0.05 13.38 -6.95
N SER A 304 -0.70 12.29 -6.92
CA SER A 304 -0.70 11.31 -5.83
C SER A 304 0.62 10.52 -5.76
N SER A 305 1.20 10.21 -6.92
CA SER A 305 2.52 9.56 -7.02
C SER A 305 3.65 10.50 -6.59
N LEU A 306 3.66 11.74 -7.09
CA LEU A 306 4.61 12.80 -6.71
C LEU A 306 4.49 13.16 -5.23
N TYR A 307 3.27 13.15 -4.69
CA TYR A 307 3.03 13.31 -3.27
C TYR A 307 3.78 12.26 -2.45
N SER A 308 3.66 11.01 -2.85
CA SER A 308 4.21 9.86 -2.13
C SER A 308 5.74 9.80 -2.21
N MET A 309 6.34 10.28 -3.30
CA MET A 309 7.80 10.30 -3.50
C MET A 309 8.47 11.56 -2.95
N LEU A 310 7.88 12.73 -3.21
CA LEU A 310 8.51 14.05 -3.03
C LEU A 310 7.74 14.96 -2.07
N PHE A 311 6.46 15.25 -2.36
CA PHE A 311 5.78 16.35 -1.66
C PHE A 311 5.47 16.06 -0.20
N LYS A 312 5.32 14.79 0.19
CA LYS A 312 5.17 14.40 1.61
C LYS A 312 6.33 14.87 2.50
N ARG A 313 7.49 15.15 1.91
CA ARG A 313 8.71 15.61 2.60
C ARG A 313 8.75 17.12 2.79
N LYS A 314 7.99 17.89 2.01
CA LYS A 314 7.98 19.36 2.06
C LYS A 314 6.84 19.87 2.95
N ILE A 315 7.20 20.67 3.95
CA ILE A 315 6.25 21.32 4.88
C ILE A 315 5.27 22.19 4.07
N ILE A 316 4.01 22.24 4.49
CA ILE A 316 2.90 22.99 3.86
C ILE A 316 2.47 22.41 2.50
N ILE A 317 3.40 22.15 1.59
CA ILE A 317 3.13 21.55 0.27
C ILE A 317 2.38 20.23 0.42
N ASP A 318 2.69 19.42 1.43
CA ASP A 318 1.92 18.22 1.82
C ASP A 318 0.42 18.52 2.00
N ILE A 319 0.08 19.51 2.84
CA ILE A 319 -1.30 19.85 3.19
C ILE A 319 -2.04 20.44 1.98
N ILE A 320 -1.38 21.34 1.22
CA ILE A 320 -1.93 21.91 -0.02
C ILE A 320 -2.20 20.81 -1.05
N THR A 321 -1.26 19.88 -1.23
CA THR A 321 -1.42 18.77 -2.17
C THR A 321 -2.57 17.87 -1.77
N LEU A 322 -2.74 17.57 -0.47
CA LEU A 322 -3.89 16.80 -0.01
C LEU A 322 -5.21 17.51 -0.27
N ALA A 323 -5.30 18.82 -0.01
CA ALA A 323 -6.48 19.61 -0.32
C ALA A 323 -6.79 19.58 -1.82
N PHE A 324 -5.78 19.79 -2.66
CA PHE A 324 -5.90 19.70 -4.12
C PHE A 324 -6.41 18.32 -4.59
N LEU A 325 -5.86 17.23 -4.06
CA LEU A 325 -6.31 15.87 -4.40
C LEU A 325 -7.78 15.63 -4.01
N TYR A 326 -8.27 16.20 -2.91
CA TYR A 326 -9.69 16.14 -2.56
C TYR A 326 -10.55 16.96 -3.52
N THR A 327 -10.13 18.20 -3.83
CA THR A 327 -10.83 19.07 -4.78
C THR A 327 -10.91 18.46 -6.19
N LEU A 328 -9.86 17.78 -6.66
CA LEU A 328 -9.87 17.10 -7.97
C LEU A 328 -11.03 16.10 -8.12
N ARG A 329 -11.49 15.47 -7.04
CA ARG A 329 -12.64 14.55 -7.08
C ARG A 329 -13.93 15.29 -7.37
N ILE A 330 -14.11 16.45 -6.74
CA ILE A 330 -15.27 17.31 -6.98
C ILE A 330 -15.22 17.82 -8.42
N ILE A 331 -14.04 18.25 -8.91
CA ILE A 331 -13.86 18.67 -10.30
C ILE A 331 -14.26 17.56 -11.27
N ALA A 332 -13.77 16.34 -11.05
CA ALA A 332 -14.15 15.19 -11.87
C ALA A 332 -15.65 14.91 -11.88
N GLY A 333 -16.31 15.04 -10.72
CA GLY A 333 -17.75 14.90 -10.61
C GLY A 333 -18.54 15.95 -11.39
N GLY A 334 -18.08 17.21 -11.36
CA GLY A 334 -18.73 18.28 -12.11
C GLY A 334 -18.59 18.05 -13.60
N VAL A 335 -17.37 17.79 -14.06
CA VAL A 335 -17.06 17.53 -15.47
C VAL A 335 -17.78 16.29 -16.00
N SER A 336 -17.82 15.20 -15.23
CA SER A 336 -18.42 13.95 -15.71
C SER A 336 -19.94 14.05 -15.87
N ALA A 337 -20.60 14.83 -15.01
CA ALA A 337 -22.03 15.07 -15.03
C ALA A 337 -22.45 16.31 -15.83
N ASP A 338 -21.51 16.98 -16.51
CA ASP A 338 -21.72 18.26 -17.22
C ASP A 338 -22.32 19.37 -16.34
N ILE A 339 -21.85 19.44 -15.09
CA ILE A 339 -22.25 20.43 -14.10
C ILE A 339 -21.12 21.42 -13.89
N LYS A 340 -21.40 22.70 -14.22
CA LYS A 340 -20.49 23.80 -13.93
C LYS A 340 -20.38 24.00 -12.42
N ILE A 341 -19.18 23.80 -11.89
CA ILE A 341 -18.89 24.00 -10.46
C ILE A 341 -18.91 25.50 -10.16
N SER A 342 -19.70 25.91 -9.16
CA SER A 342 -19.73 27.30 -8.72
C SER A 342 -18.42 27.69 -8.05
N LEU A 343 -18.01 28.96 -8.21
CA LEU A 343 -16.82 29.48 -7.56
C LEU A 343 -16.90 29.35 -6.03
N TRP A 344 -18.12 29.49 -5.48
CA TRP A 344 -18.42 29.27 -4.07
C TRP A 344 -18.12 27.84 -3.61
N LEU A 345 -18.63 26.83 -4.31
CA LEU A 345 -18.38 25.42 -3.98
C LEU A 345 -16.88 25.09 -4.10
N PHE A 346 -16.21 25.63 -5.12
CA PHE A 346 -14.78 25.44 -5.31
C PHE A 346 -13.95 26.06 -4.16
N ALA A 347 -14.22 27.31 -3.81
CA ALA A 347 -13.54 28.00 -2.71
C ALA A 347 -13.79 27.31 -1.36
N PHE A 348 -15.05 26.98 -1.07
CA PHE A 348 -15.43 26.20 0.12
C PHE A 348 -14.63 24.90 0.23
N SER A 349 -14.59 24.14 -0.87
CA SER A 349 -13.90 22.83 -0.94
C SER A 349 -12.41 22.95 -0.66
N ILE A 350 -11.73 23.96 -1.21
CA ILE A 350 -10.30 24.17 -0.94
C ILE A 350 -10.05 24.39 0.55
N PHE A 351 -10.80 25.29 1.19
CA PHE A 351 -10.57 25.64 2.59
C PHE A 351 -10.95 24.51 3.55
N ILE A 352 -12.07 23.81 3.32
CA ILE A 352 -12.46 22.68 4.17
C ILE A 352 -11.46 21.53 4.06
N PHE A 353 -10.97 21.20 2.85
CA PHE A 353 -9.99 20.14 2.71
C PHE A 353 -8.60 20.53 3.18
N LEU A 354 -8.23 21.81 3.12
CA LEU A 354 -7.02 22.32 3.76
C LEU A 354 -7.09 22.14 5.28
N SER A 355 -8.24 22.46 5.89
CA SER A 355 -8.50 22.25 7.32
C SER A 355 -8.40 20.77 7.69
N LEU A 356 -9.10 19.88 6.98
CA LEU A 356 -9.04 18.44 7.24
C LEU A 356 -7.64 17.86 7.01
N ALA A 357 -6.91 18.32 5.99
CA ALA A 357 -5.52 17.90 5.78
C ALA A 357 -4.60 18.36 6.93
N ALA A 358 -4.84 19.54 7.49
CA ALA A 358 -4.12 20.03 8.66
C ALA A 358 -4.51 19.26 9.94
N VAL A 359 -5.79 18.94 10.16
CA VAL A 359 -6.26 18.07 11.25
C VAL A 359 -5.60 16.70 11.20
N LYS A 360 -5.50 16.10 10.00
CA LYS A 360 -4.75 14.84 9.80
C LYS A 360 -3.30 14.96 10.26
N ARG A 361 -2.64 16.07 9.93
CA ARG A 361 -1.24 16.29 10.27
C ARG A 361 -1.05 16.59 11.76
N GLN A 362 -2.00 17.31 12.35
CA GLN A 362 -2.08 17.53 13.79
C GLN A 362 -2.18 16.19 14.54
N ALA A 363 -3.08 15.30 14.12
CA ALA A 363 -3.24 13.97 14.72
C ALA A 363 -1.95 13.13 14.66
N GLU A 364 -1.25 13.14 13.52
CA GLU A 364 0.05 12.46 13.37
C GLU A 364 1.12 13.05 14.31
N LEU A 365 1.20 14.37 14.47
CA LEU A 365 2.17 15.04 15.36
C LEU A 365 1.87 14.80 16.85
N VAL A 366 0.60 14.73 17.23
CA VAL A 366 0.17 14.40 18.60
C VAL A 366 0.56 12.95 18.94
N ASP A 367 0.37 12.02 18.00
CA ASP A 367 0.79 10.62 18.16
C ASP A 367 2.32 10.49 18.29
N LEU A 368 3.10 11.23 17.50
CA LEU A 368 4.57 11.29 17.65
C LEU A 368 5.01 11.84 19.00
N LYS A 369 4.40 12.94 19.44
CA LYS A 369 4.65 13.52 20.77
C LYS A 369 4.40 12.49 21.87
N ARG A 370 3.32 11.70 21.75
CA ARG A 370 2.97 10.65 22.71
C ARG A 370 3.98 9.50 22.72
N ARG A 371 4.55 9.15 21.56
CA ARG A 371 5.59 8.12 21.42
C ARG A 371 6.98 8.57 21.84
N LYS A 372 7.16 9.84 22.25
CA LYS A 372 8.47 10.46 22.52
C LYS A 372 9.40 10.43 21.30
N GLU A 373 8.84 10.40 20.10
CA GLU A 373 9.58 10.53 18.85
C GLU A 373 9.63 12.00 18.44
N LEU A 374 10.81 12.51 18.11
CA LEU A 374 11.01 13.94 17.82
C LEU A 374 10.72 14.31 16.35
N HIS A 375 10.70 13.32 15.46
CA HIS A 375 10.60 13.50 14.01
C HIS A 375 9.66 12.49 13.35
N THR A 376 8.91 12.95 12.36
CA THR A 376 8.21 12.08 11.40
C THR A 376 9.23 11.37 10.50
N GLU A 377 9.31 10.04 10.51
CA GLU A 377 10.07 9.31 9.48
C GLU A 377 9.52 9.65 8.08
N GLY A 378 10.36 10.27 7.25
CA GLY A 378 10.02 10.58 5.86
C GLY A 378 9.14 11.83 5.63
N ARG A 379 8.95 12.70 6.64
CA ARG A 379 8.35 14.03 6.45
C ARG A 379 9.16 15.13 7.16
N GLY A 380 8.97 16.38 6.73
CA GLY A 380 9.70 17.54 7.24
C GLY A 380 9.17 18.15 8.55
N TYR A 381 8.11 17.60 9.15
CA TYR A 381 7.48 18.16 10.34
C TYR A 381 8.16 17.73 11.64
N LYS A 382 8.14 18.62 12.63
CA LYS A 382 8.59 18.38 14.00
C LYS A 382 7.43 18.55 14.97
N VAL A 383 7.53 17.93 16.14
CA VAL A 383 6.50 18.07 17.20
C VAL A 383 6.28 19.55 17.59
N LYS A 384 7.30 20.41 17.45
CA LYS A 384 7.21 21.86 17.70
C LYS A 384 6.24 22.58 16.74
N ASP A 385 6.00 22.03 15.55
CA ASP A 385 5.14 22.64 14.53
C ASP A 385 3.64 22.44 14.84
N LEU A 386 3.30 21.64 15.87
CA LEU A 386 1.93 21.28 16.21
C LEU A 386 1.02 22.51 16.39
N THR A 387 1.51 23.55 17.06
CA THR A 387 0.74 24.79 17.27
C THR A 387 0.43 25.47 15.96
N LEU A 388 1.42 25.61 15.07
CA LEU A 388 1.23 26.24 13.76
C LEU A 388 0.25 25.45 12.89
N ILE A 389 0.35 24.12 12.86
CA ILE A 389 -0.58 23.26 12.13
C ILE A 389 -2.00 23.35 12.68
N THR A 390 -2.14 23.48 14.01
CA THR A 390 -3.44 23.68 14.65
C THR A 390 -4.07 25.01 14.23
N ILE A 391 -3.28 26.10 14.18
CA ILE A 391 -3.75 27.41 13.71
C ILE A 391 -4.19 27.33 12.24
N VAL A 392 -3.43 26.65 11.39
CA VAL A 392 -3.80 26.44 9.98
C VAL A 392 -5.12 25.66 9.86
N ALA A 393 -5.31 24.61 10.66
CA ALA A 393 -6.56 23.85 10.68
C ALA A 393 -7.77 24.70 11.09
N ILE A 394 -7.63 25.49 12.17
CA ILE A 394 -8.69 26.38 12.66
C ILE A 394 -9.00 27.46 11.63
N GLY A 395 -7.98 28.20 11.18
CA GLY A 395 -8.15 29.32 10.26
C GLY A 395 -8.78 28.92 8.94
N SER A 396 -8.27 27.86 8.29
CA SER A 396 -8.87 27.36 7.05
C SER A 396 -10.27 26.78 7.26
N GLY A 397 -10.53 26.14 8.40
CA GLY A 397 -11.86 25.63 8.74
C GLY A 397 -12.87 26.78 8.86
N PHE A 398 -12.53 27.83 9.59
CA PHE A 398 -13.41 28.97 9.80
C PHE A 398 -13.65 29.77 8.52
N ILE A 399 -12.62 29.94 7.69
CA ILE A 399 -12.77 30.54 6.36
C ILE A 399 -13.72 29.70 5.50
N SER A 400 -13.67 28.37 5.56
CA SER A 400 -14.63 27.54 4.81
C SER A 400 -16.09 27.79 5.25
N VAL A 401 -16.34 27.94 6.56
CA VAL A 401 -17.67 28.27 7.07
C VAL A 401 -18.08 29.68 6.67
N LEU A 402 -17.15 30.65 6.70
CA LEU A 402 -17.42 32.01 6.23
C LEU A 402 -17.78 32.04 4.75
N VAL A 403 -17.05 31.33 3.90
CA VAL A 403 -17.36 31.21 2.46
C VAL A 403 -18.74 30.60 2.26
N LEU A 404 -19.11 29.58 3.04
CA LEU A 404 -20.45 29.01 2.99
C LEU A 404 -21.51 30.00 3.43
N ALA A 405 -21.28 30.77 4.50
CA ALA A 405 -22.20 31.79 4.99
C ALA A 405 -22.42 32.90 3.95
N LEU A 406 -21.34 33.34 3.28
CA LEU A 406 -21.43 34.31 2.17
C LEU A 406 -22.18 33.74 0.97
N TYR A 407 -21.99 32.45 0.65
CA TYR A 407 -22.75 31.77 -0.38
C TYR A 407 -24.25 31.73 -0.04
N VAL A 408 -24.62 31.44 1.21
CA VAL A 408 -26.04 31.41 1.64
C VAL A 408 -26.73 32.76 1.44
N LEU A 409 -25.97 33.86 1.53
CA LEU A 409 -26.46 35.21 1.30
C LEU A 409 -26.40 35.66 -0.17
N SER A 410 -25.92 34.81 -1.08
CA SER A 410 -25.73 35.19 -2.47
C SER A 410 -27.06 35.16 -3.25
N PRO A 411 -27.20 36.00 -4.30
CA PRO A 411 -28.42 36.05 -5.10
C PRO A 411 -28.80 34.69 -5.71
N GLU A 412 -27.82 33.85 -6.05
CA GLU A 412 -28.05 32.53 -6.62
C GLU A 412 -28.78 31.58 -5.65
N VAL A 413 -28.45 31.65 -4.35
CA VAL A 413 -29.10 30.83 -3.31
C VAL A 413 -30.52 31.29 -3.04
N LEU A 414 -30.75 32.61 -3.05
CA LEU A 414 -32.09 33.19 -2.88
C LEU A 414 -33.07 32.75 -3.99
N LEU A 415 -32.56 32.40 -5.17
CA LEU A 415 -33.37 31.86 -6.28
C LEU A 415 -33.65 30.36 -6.13
N LEU A 416 -32.63 29.60 -5.70
CA LEU A 416 -32.66 28.13 -5.64
C LEU A 416 -33.40 27.58 -4.40
N TYR A 417 -33.37 28.30 -3.27
CA TYR A 417 -33.91 27.85 -1.99
C TYR A 417 -35.06 28.73 -1.49
N GLN A 418 -36.12 28.12 -0.95
CA GLN A 418 -37.26 28.84 -0.38
C GLN A 418 -36.95 29.45 0.99
N THR A 419 -36.15 28.76 1.80
CA THR A 419 -35.82 29.16 3.18
C THR A 419 -34.30 29.25 3.39
N PRO A 420 -33.63 30.32 2.89
CA PRO A 420 -32.18 30.50 3.01
C PRO A 420 -31.66 30.43 4.46
N TRP A 421 -32.47 30.85 5.44
CA TRP A 421 -32.11 30.81 6.86
C TRP A 421 -31.88 29.38 7.39
N ALA A 422 -32.53 28.37 6.82
CA ALA A 422 -32.28 26.97 7.17
C ALA A 422 -30.84 26.53 6.81
N LEU A 423 -30.25 27.12 5.75
CA LEU A 423 -28.85 26.94 5.40
C LEU A 423 -27.89 27.65 6.37
N GLY A 424 -28.36 28.68 7.09
CA GLY A 424 -27.63 29.26 8.22
C GLY A 424 -27.39 28.24 9.35
N GLY A 425 -28.34 27.32 9.56
CA GLY A 425 -28.19 26.19 10.47
C GLY A 425 -27.06 25.24 10.05
N VAL A 426 -26.87 25.02 8.74
CA VAL A 426 -25.75 24.23 8.19
C VAL A 426 -24.40 24.84 8.58
N CYS A 427 -24.28 26.17 8.53
CA CYS A 427 -23.06 26.87 8.94
C CYS A 427 -22.75 26.62 10.43
N CYS A 428 -23.76 26.70 11.31
CA CYS A 428 -23.61 26.45 12.74
C CYS A 428 -23.16 25.00 13.04
N ILE A 429 -23.80 24.02 12.39
CA ILE A 429 -23.46 22.60 12.55
C ILE A 429 -22.05 22.32 12.04
N LEU A 430 -21.70 22.86 10.86
CA LEU A 430 -20.38 22.66 10.27
C LEU A 430 -19.28 23.30 11.14
N PHE A 431 -19.53 24.49 11.68
CA PHE A 431 -18.61 25.18 12.59
C PHE A 431 -18.36 24.35 13.86
N TYR A 432 -19.41 23.86 14.51
CA TYR A 432 -19.30 22.96 15.65
C TYR A 432 -18.54 21.68 15.29
N TRP A 433 -18.87 21.06 14.15
CA TRP A 433 -18.24 19.82 13.71
C TRP A 433 -16.74 20.00 13.45
N LEU A 434 -16.32 21.06 12.77
CA LEU A 434 -14.91 21.39 12.54
C LEU A 434 -14.16 21.60 13.86
N MET A 435 -14.74 22.38 14.78
CA MET A 435 -14.16 22.58 16.10
C MET A 435 -13.96 21.27 16.85
N ARG A 436 -14.98 20.40 16.84
CA ARG A 436 -14.90 19.08 17.46
C ARG A 436 -13.81 18.21 16.84
N MET A 437 -13.70 18.19 15.51
CA MET A 437 -12.68 17.41 14.80
C MET A 437 -11.26 17.84 15.20
N ILE A 438 -11.00 19.15 15.25
CA ILE A 438 -9.72 19.72 15.68
C ILE A 438 -9.44 19.35 17.14
N TYR A 439 -10.45 19.45 18.01
CA TYR A 439 -10.30 19.14 19.44
C TYR A 439 -10.00 17.66 19.71
N ILE A 440 -10.65 16.75 18.98
CA ILE A 440 -10.42 15.30 19.08
C ILE A 440 -9.03 14.92 18.58
N ALA A 441 -8.58 15.54 17.47
CA ALA A 441 -7.23 15.36 16.97
C ALA A 441 -6.19 15.87 17.98
N HIS A 442 -6.42 17.05 18.58
CA HIS A 442 -5.56 17.60 19.63
C HIS A 442 -5.46 16.69 20.86
N ARG A 443 -6.57 16.07 21.28
CA ARG A 443 -6.60 15.08 22.38
C ARG A 443 -5.99 13.72 22.02
N GLY A 444 -5.52 13.53 20.79
CA GLY A 444 -4.86 12.29 20.34
C GLY A 444 -5.80 11.09 20.23
N ARG A 445 -7.12 11.34 20.05
CA ARG A 445 -8.15 10.30 19.88
C ARG A 445 -8.43 9.98 18.40
N MET A 446 -7.80 10.69 17.47
CA MET A 446 -7.92 10.48 16.03
C MET A 446 -6.68 9.74 15.52
N HIS A 447 -6.86 8.51 15.02
CA HIS A 447 -5.76 7.65 14.53
C HIS A 447 -5.81 7.40 13.02
N ASP A 448 -6.93 7.75 12.41
CA ASP A 448 -7.23 7.54 11.00
C ASP A 448 -7.49 8.89 10.32
N ASP A 449 -7.66 8.84 8.99
CA ASP A 449 -7.93 10.02 8.19
C ASP A 449 -9.24 10.72 8.64
N PRO A 450 -9.29 12.05 8.74
CA PRO A 450 -10.47 12.76 9.26
C PRO A 450 -11.78 12.40 8.57
N ILE A 451 -11.76 12.12 7.27
CA ILE A 451 -12.96 11.72 6.52
C ILE A 451 -13.42 10.32 6.91
N ILE A 452 -12.48 9.39 7.12
CA ILE A 452 -12.80 8.03 7.56
C ILE A 452 -13.29 8.05 9.01
N TYR A 453 -12.64 8.84 9.86
CA TYR A 453 -13.08 9.08 11.23
C TYR A 453 -14.53 9.60 11.24
N ALA A 454 -14.85 10.59 10.41
CA ALA A 454 -16.17 11.18 10.32
C ALA A 454 -17.27 10.16 9.95
N ALA A 455 -16.96 9.19 9.09
CA ALA A 455 -17.92 8.14 8.72
C ALA A 455 -18.14 7.10 9.84
N GLN A 456 -17.17 6.90 10.74
CA GLN A 456 -17.29 5.95 11.84
C GLN A 456 -17.87 6.59 13.10
N ASP A 457 -17.55 7.85 13.34
CA ASP A 457 -17.96 8.61 14.51
C ASP A 457 -19.46 8.97 14.45
N TRP A 458 -20.20 8.61 15.49
CA TRP A 458 -21.65 8.82 15.56
C TRP A 458 -22.02 10.30 15.54
N THR A 459 -21.31 11.17 16.27
CA THR A 459 -21.59 12.62 16.27
C THR A 459 -21.39 13.22 14.87
N SER A 460 -20.36 12.80 14.16
CA SER A 460 -20.10 13.22 12.78
C SER A 460 -21.21 12.75 11.82
N ARG A 461 -21.69 11.51 11.96
CA ARG A 461 -22.85 11.02 11.20
C ARG A 461 -24.13 11.81 11.48
N TYR A 462 -24.41 12.13 12.74
CA TYR A 462 -25.54 12.99 13.09
C TYR A 462 -25.41 14.40 12.50
N ALA A 463 -24.21 14.99 12.53
CA ALA A 463 -23.97 16.29 11.91
C ALA A 463 -24.24 16.26 10.38
N ILE A 464 -23.75 15.22 9.69
CA ILE A 464 -24.00 15.04 8.24
C ILE A 464 -25.49 14.85 7.96
N LEU A 465 -26.20 14.03 8.75
CA LEU A 465 -27.64 13.83 8.60
C LEU A 465 -28.44 15.11 8.85
N ALA A 466 -28.08 15.87 9.88
CA ALA A 466 -28.73 17.15 10.19
C ALA A 466 -28.49 18.19 9.09
N ILE A 467 -27.28 18.25 8.53
CA ILE A 467 -26.99 19.09 7.36
C ILE A 467 -27.86 18.66 6.17
N GLY A 468 -27.93 17.36 5.87
CA GLY A 468 -28.77 16.84 4.79
C GLY A 468 -30.25 17.17 4.97
N ALA A 469 -30.77 17.04 6.19
CA ALA A 469 -32.15 17.40 6.51
C ALA A 469 -32.44 18.90 6.36
N LEU A 470 -31.51 19.77 6.79
CA LEU A 470 -31.65 21.22 6.60
C LEU A 470 -31.59 21.63 5.13
N VAL A 471 -30.69 21.02 4.35
CA VAL A 471 -30.61 21.27 2.90
C VAL A 471 -31.90 20.82 2.21
N PHE A 472 -32.42 19.65 2.56
CA PHE A 472 -33.69 19.14 2.03
C PHE A 472 -34.89 20.01 2.44
N ALA A 473 -34.92 20.49 3.68
CA ALA A 473 -35.96 21.42 4.15
C ALA A 473 -35.87 22.79 3.46
N ALA A 474 -34.68 23.18 2.99
CA ALA A 474 -34.47 24.44 2.30
C ALA A 474 -34.87 24.39 0.81
N THR A 475 -34.77 23.21 0.18
CA THR A 475 -35.05 23.04 -1.25
C THR A 475 -36.53 23.23 -1.58
N LYS A 476 -36.78 23.87 -2.73
CA LYS A 476 -38.10 23.88 -3.38
C LYS A 476 -38.45 22.45 -3.81
N LEU A 477 -39.48 21.86 -3.20
CA LEU A 477 -40.19 20.71 -3.81
C LEU A 477 -41.04 21.19 -4.98
#